data_AF-A0A2X2WEL1-F1
#
_entry.id   AF-A0A2X2WEL1-F1
#
_cell.length_a   1.000
_cell.length_b   1.000
_cell.length_c   1.000
_cell.angle_alpha   90.00
_cell.angle_beta   90.00
_cell.angle_gamma   90.00
#
_symmetry.space_group_name_H-M   'P 1'
#
loop_
_entity.id
_entity.type
_entity.pdbx_description
1 polymer ?
#
loop_
_entity_poly.entity_id
_entity_poly.type
_entity_poly.pdbx_seq_one_letter_code
_entity_poly.pdbx_strand_id
1 'polypeptide(L)'
;MPFGMRTAAAAVQQAIQPAKDKVVWGACSVNCGSRCALRLHVKDDEVWWVETDNTGEDVYGNHQVRACLRGRSIRRRINHPDRLNYPMKRTGKRGEGKFERISWEEALDTISNSLKKHSR
;
A
#
# COMPACT_ATOMS: atom_id res chain seq x y z
N MET A 1 -2.16 -44.80 10.31
CA MET A 1 -2.03 -43.44 10.90
C MET A 1 -1.97 -42.42 9.76
N PRO A 2 -2.95 -41.52 9.59
CA PRO A 2 -3.16 -40.79 8.33
C PRO A 2 -2.47 -39.41 8.28
N PHE A 3 -1.27 -39.25 8.84
CA PHE A 3 -0.50 -38.01 8.71
C PHE A 3 0.94 -38.34 8.33
N GLY A 4 1.18 -38.52 7.03
CA GLY A 4 2.52 -38.69 6.48
C GLY A 4 3.29 -37.36 6.50
N MET A 5 4.54 -37.39 6.97
CA MET A 5 5.47 -36.25 7.05
C MET A 5 5.71 -35.50 5.72
N ARG A 6 5.21 -36.00 4.59
CA ARG A 6 5.43 -35.43 3.25
C ARG A 6 4.72 -34.09 3.03
N THR A 7 3.58 -33.85 3.68
CA THR A 7 2.82 -32.59 3.51
C THR A 7 3.47 -31.41 4.23
N ALA A 8 4.02 -31.64 5.43
CA ALA A 8 4.73 -30.60 6.18
C ALA A 8 6.03 -30.18 5.47
N ALA A 9 6.81 -31.14 4.96
CA ALA A 9 8.04 -30.85 4.23
C ALA A 9 7.79 -30.05 2.94
N ALA A 10 6.73 -30.39 2.18
CA ALA A 10 6.36 -29.65 0.97
C ALA A 10 5.90 -28.21 1.28
N ALA A 11 5.12 -28.01 2.35
CA ALA A 11 4.69 -26.68 2.78
C ALA A 11 5.87 -25.81 3.26
N VAL A 12 6.83 -26.41 3.97
CA VAL A 12 8.07 -25.75 4.39
C VAL A 12 8.94 -25.41 3.17
N GLN A 13 9.06 -26.31 2.19
CA GLN A 13 9.80 -26.03 0.95
C GLN A 13 9.17 -24.87 0.17
N GLN A 14 7.83 -24.80 0.09
CA GLN A 14 7.10 -23.71 -0.57
C GLN A 14 7.24 -22.37 0.17
N ALA A 15 7.31 -22.40 1.50
CA ALA A 15 7.55 -21.22 2.32
C ALA A 15 9.00 -20.69 2.25
N ILE A 16 9.95 -21.56 1.88
CA ILE A 16 11.38 -21.22 1.77
C ILE A 16 11.78 -20.83 0.33
N GLN A 17 10.92 -21.06 -0.67
CA GLN A 17 11.19 -20.55 -2.01
C GLN A 17 11.18 -19.01 -1.97
N PRO A 18 12.26 -18.33 -2.43
CA PRO A 18 12.25 -16.88 -2.53
C PRO A 18 11.08 -16.48 -3.44
N ALA A 19 10.23 -15.58 -2.94
CA ALA A 19 9.10 -15.09 -3.73
C ALA A 19 9.66 -14.50 -5.03
N LYS A 20 9.16 -14.96 -6.18
CA LYS A 20 9.57 -14.41 -7.47
C LYS A 20 9.28 -12.92 -7.50
N ASP A 21 10.30 -12.12 -7.80
CA ASP A 21 10.14 -10.69 -8.06
C ASP A 21 9.04 -10.50 -9.11
N LYS A 22 8.06 -9.65 -8.81
CA LYS A 22 6.97 -9.32 -9.73
C LYS A 22 6.90 -7.83 -9.97
N VAL A 23 6.52 -7.46 -11.19
CA VAL A 23 6.28 -6.07 -11.56
C VAL A 23 4.78 -5.85 -11.67
N VAL A 24 4.25 -4.90 -10.88
CA VAL A 24 2.83 -4.55 -10.86
C VAL A 24 2.65 -3.10 -11.29
N TRP A 25 1.66 -2.84 -12.13
CA TRP A 25 1.31 -1.49 -12.52
C TRP A 25 0.50 -0.80 -11.42
N GLY A 26 0.88 0.44 -11.12
CA GLY A 26 0.18 1.32 -10.18
C GLY A 26 0.13 2.75 -10.70
N ALA A 27 -0.58 3.61 -9.97
CA ALA A 27 -0.68 5.03 -10.29
C ALA A 27 -0.01 5.89 -9.23
N CYS A 28 0.64 6.95 -9.66
CA CYS A 28 1.27 7.91 -8.76
C CYS A 28 0.22 8.70 -7.96
N SER A 29 0.30 8.64 -6.63
CA SER A 29 -0.67 9.26 -5.70
C SER A 29 -0.16 10.53 -5.01
N VAL A 30 0.88 11.18 -5.54
CA VAL A 30 1.55 12.34 -4.91
C VAL A 30 0.79 13.67 -5.02
N ASN A 31 -0.49 13.63 -5.41
CA ASN A 31 -1.40 14.77 -5.53
C ASN A 31 -0.92 15.92 -6.45
N CYS A 32 -0.31 15.59 -7.59
CA CYS A 32 0.04 16.57 -8.63
C CYS A 32 -0.97 16.64 -9.79
N GLY A 33 -2.07 15.89 -9.72
CA GLY A 33 -3.08 15.79 -10.79
C GLY A 33 -2.74 14.81 -11.92
N SER A 34 -1.46 14.63 -12.26
CA SER A 34 -1.05 13.86 -13.46
C SER A 34 -1.27 12.34 -13.40
N ARG A 35 -1.34 11.75 -12.20
CA ARG A 35 -1.56 10.29 -11.98
C ARG A 35 -0.66 9.37 -12.85
N CYS A 36 0.61 9.73 -13.02
CA CYS A 36 1.56 9.01 -13.87
C CYS A 36 1.60 7.50 -13.56
N ALA A 37 1.77 6.68 -14.59
CA ALA A 37 1.92 5.24 -14.45
C ALA A 37 3.26 4.89 -13.77
N LEU A 38 3.19 3.97 -12.82
CA LEU A 38 4.34 3.46 -12.07
C LEU A 38 4.42 1.94 -12.25
N ARG A 39 5.63 1.46 -12.46
CA ARG A 39 5.93 0.02 -12.40
C ARG A 39 6.57 -0.26 -11.05
N LEU A 40 5.84 -0.97 -10.19
CA LEU A 40 6.25 -1.32 -8.83
C LEU A 40 6.88 -2.70 -8.85
N HIS A 41 8.16 -2.77 -8.50
CA HIS A 41 8.87 -4.03 -8.33
C HIS A 41 8.68 -4.50 -6.89
N VAL A 42 8.03 -5.67 -6.75
CA VAL A 42 7.63 -6.25 -5.47
C VAL A 42 8.44 -7.51 -5.21
N LYS A 43 9.03 -7.58 -4.02
CA LYS A 43 9.79 -8.72 -3.51
C LYS A 43 9.46 -8.88 -2.03
N ASP A 44 9.22 -10.11 -1.57
CA ASP A 44 8.92 -10.41 -0.16
C ASP A 44 7.76 -9.56 0.42
N ASP A 45 6.72 -9.35 -0.39
CA ASP A 45 5.54 -8.50 -0.10
C ASP A 45 5.85 -6.99 0.11
N GLU A 46 7.06 -6.55 -0.26
CA GLU A 46 7.49 -5.15 -0.17
C GLU A 46 7.80 -4.57 -1.56
N VAL A 47 7.42 -3.30 -1.77
CA VAL A 47 7.85 -2.54 -2.95
C VAL A 47 9.30 -2.11 -2.75
N TRP A 48 10.24 -2.81 -3.39
CA TRP A 48 11.67 -2.51 -3.26
C TRP A 48 12.16 -1.51 -4.30
N TRP A 49 11.53 -1.41 -5.48
CA TRP A 49 11.91 -0.46 -6.54
C TRP A 49 10.70 0.09 -7.30
N VAL A 50 10.82 1.33 -7.80
CA VAL A 50 9.74 2.02 -8.51
C VAL A 50 10.30 2.65 -9.78
N GLU A 51 9.77 2.21 -10.91
CA GLU A 51 10.08 2.74 -12.23
C GLU A 51 8.93 3.57 -12.77
N THR A 52 9.25 4.36 -13.78
CA THR A 52 8.28 5.04 -14.61
C THR A 52 7.81 4.10 -15.73
N ASP A 53 6.70 4.44 -16.40
CA ASP A 53 6.45 3.90 -17.73
C ASP A 53 7.66 4.14 -18.64
N ASN A 54 8.14 3.04 -19.24
CA ASN A 54 9.23 2.95 -20.20
C ASN A 54 8.87 2.01 -21.36
N THR A 55 7.58 1.75 -21.59
CA THR A 55 7.10 0.77 -22.58
C THR A 55 6.61 1.37 -23.89
N GLY A 56 6.24 2.66 -23.90
CA GLY A 56 5.77 3.37 -25.10
C GLY A 56 6.89 4.04 -25.92
N GLU A 57 6.50 4.84 -26.91
CA GLU A 57 7.42 5.73 -27.65
C GLU A 57 7.29 7.16 -27.12
N ASP A 58 8.28 8.01 -27.38
CA ASP A 58 8.25 9.42 -26.99
C ASP A 58 7.85 10.31 -28.17
N VAL A 59 6.67 10.01 -28.73
CA VAL A 59 6.12 10.70 -29.91
C VAL A 59 4.92 11.54 -29.50
N TYR A 60 4.82 12.76 -30.03
CA TYR A 60 3.67 13.63 -29.76
C TYR A 60 2.34 12.93 -30.09
N GLY A 61 1.38 12.97 -29.16
CA GLY A 61 0.12 12.22 -29.25
C GLY A 61 0.15 10.77 -28.75
N ASN A 62 1.33 10.17 -28.57
CA ASN A 62 1.52 8.83 -27.98
C ASN A 62 2.67 8.82 -26.95
N HIS A 63 2.90 9.96 -26.29
CA HIS A 63 4.05 10.16 -25.43
C HIS A 63 3.90 9.38 -24.12
N GLN A 64 5.02 8.82 -23.65
CA GLN A 64 5.08 8.16 -22.34
C GLN A 64 4.75 9.15 -21.21
N VAL A 65 3.83 8.77 -20.32
CA VAL A 65 3.48 9.58 -19.13
C VAL A 65 4.49 9.30 -18.02
N ARG A 66 5.70 9.82 -18.17
CA ARG A 66 6.79 9.49 -17.26
C ARG A 66 6.63 10.09 -15.86
N ALA A 67 6.89 9.29 -14.84
CA ALA A 67 6.83 9.72 -13.46
C ALA A 67 8.07 10.54 -13.05
N CYS A 68 7.82 11.69 -12.41
CA CYS A 68 8.87 12.51 -11.80
C CYS A 68 9.51 11.83 -10.57
N LEU A 69 10.57 12.45 -10.03
CA LEU A 69 11.30 11.94 -8.85
C LEU A 69 10.40 11.71 -7.62
N ARG A 70 9.38 12.57 -7.41
CA ARG A 70 8.41 12.42 -6.31
C ARG A 70 7.58 11.14 -6.45
N GLY A 71 7.21 10.78 -7.68
CA GLY A 71 6.46 9.57 -7.97
C GLY A 71 7.33 8.33 -7.81
N ARG A 72 8.55 8.37 -8.31
CA ARG A 72 9.54 7.29 -8.16
C ARG A 72 9.97 7.08 -6.71
N SER A 73 9.83 8.07 -5.84
CA SER A 73 10.11 7.93 -4.41
C SER A 73 8.93 7.39 -3.59
N ILE A 74 7.80 6.98 -4.20
CA ILE A 74 6.58 6.61 -3.47
C ILE A 74 6.80 5.46 -2.48
N ARG A 75 7.74 4.53 -2.75
CA ARG A 75 8.10 3.43 -1.83
C ARG A 75 8.44 3.93 -0.43
N ARG A 76 9.07 5.10 -0.31
CA ARG A 76 9.45 5.70 0.99
C ARG A 76 8.23 6.07 1.84
N ARG A 77 7.08 6.35 1.21
CA ARG A 77 5.80 6.58 1.91
C ARG A 77 5.05 5.29 2.21
N ILE A 78 5.19 4.28 1.36
CA ILE A 78 4.54 2.97 1.56
C ILE A 78 5.20 2.26 2.75
N ASN A 79 6.54 2.20 2.76
CA ASN A 79 7.31 1.42 3.72
C ASN A 79 7.86 2.29 4.88
N HIS A 80 7.28 3.47 5.13
CA HIS A 80 7.76 4.35 6.19
C HIS A 80 7.49 3.71 7.57
N PRO A 81 8.42 3.78 8.55
CA PRO A 81 8.17 3.25 9.90
C PRO A 81 6.95 3.89 10.56
N ASP A 82 6.75 5.20 10.38
CA ASP A 82 5.60 5.93 10.91
C ASP A 82 4.32 5.81 10.05
N ARG A 83 4.26 4.83 9.13
CA ARG A 83 3.07 4.65 8.28
C ARG A 83 1.86 4.31 9.15
N LEU A 84 0.76 5.02 8.93
CA LEU A 84 -0.51 4.70 9.58
C LEU A 84 -1.06 3.37 9.05
N ASN A 85 -0.88 2.32 9.85
CA ASN A 85 -1.27 0.95 9.50
C ASN A 85 -2.58 0.50 10.17
N TYR A 86 -3.07 1.25 11.15
CA TYR A 86 -4.25 0.91 11.93
C TYR A 86 -5.18 2.11 12.12
N PRO A 87 -6.48 1.88 12.30
CA PRO A 87 -7.40 2.93 12.75
C PRO A 87 -7.00 3.47 14.12
N MET A 88 -7.07 4.79 14.28
CA MET A 88 -6.69 5.50 15.50
C MET A 88 -7.81 6.45 15.93
N LYS A 89 -8.20 6.42 17.20
CA LYS A 89 -9.24 7.25 17.79
C LYS A 89 -8.61 8.34 18.64
N ARG A 90 -9.10 9.57 18.50
CA ARG A 90 -8.61 10.71 19.29
C ARG A 90 -9.16 10.62 20.72
N THR A 91 -8.28 10.65 21.72
CA THR A 91 -8.65 10.58 23.15
C THR A 91 -8.52 11.91 23.88
N GLY A 92 -7.80 12.89 23.31
CA GLY A 92 -7.63 14.24 23.87
C GLY A 92 -8.34 15.35 23.08
N LYS A 93 -8.06 16.61 23.46
CA LYS A 93 -8.51 17.76 22.67
C LYS A 93 -7.82 17.79 21.30
N ARG A 94 -8.47 18.41 20.32
CA ARG A 94 -7.90 18.57 18.98
C ARG A 94 -6.58 19.35 19.07
N GLY A 95 -5.52 18.78 18.51
CA GLY A 95 -4.17 19.37 18.53
C GLY A 95 -3.21 18.74 19.55
N GLU A 96 -3.70 17.95 20.51
CA GLU A 96 -2.82 17.33 21.54
C GLU A 96 -2.04 16.10 21.04
N GLY A 97 -2.34 15.59 19.84
CA GLY A 97 -1.68 14.40 19.30
C GLY A 97 -1.98 13.09 20.05
N LYS A 98 -2.97 13.07 20.94
CA LYS A 98 -3.34 11.88 21.72
C LYS A 98 -4.32 10.98 20.97
N PHE A 99 -3.86 9.78 20.63
CA PHE A 99 -4.63 8.77 19.93
C PHE A 99 -4.44 7.39 20.55
N GLU A 100 -5.49 6.59 20.53
CA GLU A 100 -5.46 5.16 20.86
C GLU A 100 -5.78 4.33 19.62
N ARG A 101 -5.19 3.14 19.51
CA ARG A 101 -5.49 2.21 18.42
C ARG A 101 -6.84 1.55 18.67
N ILE A 102 -7.68 1.48 17.64
CA ILE A 102 -8.98 0.80 17.68
C ILE A 102 -9.11 -0.21 16.54
N SER A 103 -10.17 -1.03 16.57
CA SER A 103 -10.49 -1.96 15.50
C SER A 103 -11.17 -1.25 14.31
N TRP A 104 -11.22 -1.91 13.16
CA TRP A 104 -11.97 -1.40 12.00
C TRP A 104 -13.48 -1.35 12.26
N GLU A 105 -14.05 -2.38 12.89
CA GLU A 105 -15.45 -2.38 13.34
C GLU A 105 -15.77 -1.15 14.21
N GLU A 106 -14.98 -0.91 15.27
CA GLU A 106 -15.22 0.23 16.16
C GLU A 106 -15.09 1.56 15.41
N ALA A 107 -14.11 1.68 14.50
CA ALA A 107 -13.89 2.90 13.73
C ALA A 107 -15.10 3.23 12.85
N LEU A 108 -15.61 2.22 12.13
CA LEU A 108 -16.76 2.37 11.24
C LEU A 108 -18.04 2.67 12.02
N ASP A 109 -18.29 1.96 13.13
CA ASP A 109 -19.45 2.21 14.01
C ASP A 109 -19.41 3.61 14.60
N THR A 110 -18.23 4.05 15.07
CA THR A 110 -18.05 5.39 15.63
C THR A 110 -18.37 6.47 14.60
N ILE A 111 -17.85 6.34 13.37
CA ILE A 111 -18.10 7.29 12.28
C ILE A 111 -19.59 7.29 11.90
N SER A 112 -20.18 6.10 11.71
CA SER A 112 -21.58 5.94 11.31
C SER A 112 -22.54 6.55 12.34
N ASN A 113 -22.33 6.26 13.63
CA ASN A 113 -23.14 6.82 14.71
C ASN A 113 -23.00 8.33 14.81
N SER A 114 -21.79 8.86 14.62
CA SER A 114 -21.56 10.31 14.56
C SER A 114 -22.30 10.96 13.40
N LEU A 115 -22.26 10.37 12.20
CA LEU A 115 -22.97 10.90 11.04
C LEU A 115 -24.48 10.92 11.25
N LYS A 116 -25.08 9.82 11.73
CA LYS A 116 -26.52 9.74 12.04
C LYS A 116 -26.97 10.77 13.07
N LYS A 117 -26.11 11.08 14.05
CA LYS A 117 -26.40 12.11 15.06
C LYS A 117 -26.52 13.52 14.46
N HIS A 118 -25.80 13.80 13.38
CA HIS A 118 -25.73 15.13 12.74
C HIS A 118 -26.48 15.20 11.40
N SER A 119 -27.12 14.12 10.95
CA SER A 119 -27.90 14.08 9.72
C SER A 119 -29.34 14.58 9.90
N ARG A 120 -29.55 15.56 10.79
CA ARG A 120 -30.82 16.28 10.96
C ARG A 120 -30.67 17.70 10.45
#